data_AF-A0A317FHY2-F1
#
_entry.id   AF-A0A317FHY2-F1
#
_cell.length_a   1.000
_cell.length_b   1.000
_cell.length_c   1.000
_cell.angle_alpha   90.00
_cell.angle_beta   90.00
_cell.angle_gamma   90.00
#
_symmetry.space_group_name_H-M   'P 1'
#
loop_
_entity.id
_entity.type
_entity.pdbx_description
1 polymer ?
#
loop_
_entity_poly.entity_id
_entity_poly.type
_entity_poly.pdbx_seq_one_letter_code
_entity_poly.pdbx_strand_id
1 'polypeptide(L)' 'MNALVFLVPAALALGLLGLAFFLWTLKSRQYDDLDGAASRILFDDLPRKDNKP' A
#
# COMPACT_ATOMS: atom_id res chain seq x y z
N MET A 1 36.76 -8.40 2.88
CA MET A 1 36.48 -7.05 2.34
C MET A 1 35.89 -7.05 0.92
N ASN A 2 35.34 -8.17 0.41
CA ASN A 2 34.65 -8.23 -0.89
C ASN A 2 33.13 -8.11 -0.82
N ALA A 3 32.50 -8.49 0.29
CA ALA A 3 31.04 -8.50 0.40
C ALA A 3 30.43 -7.09 0.25
N LEU A 4 31.09 -6.06 0.79
CA LEU A 4 30.63 -4.67 0.71
C LEU A 4 30.51 -4.17 -0.73
N VAL A 5 31.34 -4.67 -1.65
CA VAL A 5 31.29 -4.29 -3.08
C VAL A 5 29.98 -4.72 -3.73
N PHE A 6 29.35 -5.79 -3.24
CA PHE A 6 28.05 -6.25 -3.72
C PHE A 6 26.89 -5.72 -2.87
N LEU A 7 27.07 -5.68 -1.55
CA LEU A 7 26.01 -5.28 -0.61
C LEU A 7 25.68 -3.79 -0.69
N VAL A 8 26.66 -2.92 -0.94
CA VAL A 8 26.42 -1.47 -1.03
C VAL A 8 25.57 -1.13 -2.27
N PRO A 9 25.91 -1.57 -3.49
CA PRO A 9 25.05 -1.37 -4.65
C PRO A 9 23.67 -2.04 -4.50
N ALA A 10 23.63 -3.25 -3.92
CA ALA A 10 22.36 -3.94 -3.69
C ALA A 10 21.46 -3.15 -2.72
N ALA A 11 22.00 -2.63 -1.62
CA ALA A 11 21.24 -1.82 -0.68
C ALA A 11 20.73 -0.52 -1.30
N LEU A 12 21.56 0.17 -2.10
CA LEU A 12 21.14 1.37 -2.84
C LEU A 12 20.05 1.06 -3.86
N ALA A 13 20.18 -0.04 -4.61
CA ALA A 13 19.17 -0.46 -5.58
C ALA A 13 17.84 -0.79 -4.88
N LEU A 14 17.87 -1.52 -3.77
CA LEU A 14 16.67 -1.83 -2.97
C LEU A 14 16.03 -0.57 -2.39
N GLY A 15 16.83 0.38 -1.91
CA GLY A 15 16.34 1.68 -1.43
C GLY A 15 15.65 2.49 -2.54
N LEU A 16 16.26 2.57 -3.72
CA LEU A 16 15.69 3.26 -4.87
C LEU A 16 14.42 2.57 -5.39
N LEU A 17 14.41 1.23 -5.43
CA LEU A 17 13.22 0.46 -5.79
C LEU A 17 12.08 0.74 -4.81
N GLY A 18 12.35 0.67 -3.50
CA GLY A 18 11.36 0.99 -2.47
C GLY A 18 10.80 2.40 -2.61
N LEU A 19 11.66 3.39 -2.84
CA LEU A 19 11.23 4.77 -3.07
C LEU A 19 10.38 4.91 -4.35
N ALA A 20 10.79 4.28 -5.45
CA ALA A 20 10.05 4.31 -6.70
C ALA A 20 8.67 3.67 -6.56
N PHE A 21 8.57 2.52 -5.89
CA PHE A 21 7.31 1.87 -5.57
C PHE A 21 6.43 2.76 -4.70
N PHE A 22 6.99 3.34 -3.64
CA PHE A 22 6.25 4.25 -2.76
C PHE A 22 5.66 5.43 -3.53
N LEU A 23 6.45 6.12 -4.34
CA LEU A 23 5.97 7.24 -5.17
C LEU A 23 4.91 6.79 -6.19
N TRP A 24 5.05 5.59 -6.75
CA TRP A 24 4.04 5.01 -7.65
C TRP A 24 2.70 4.78 -6.92
N THR A 25 2.71 4.26 -5.69
CA THR A 25 1.48 4.04 -4.88
C THR A 25 0.74 5.34 -4.55
N LEU A 26 1.49 6.42 -4.30
CA LEU A 26 0.92 7.75 -4.09
C LEU A 26 0.28 8.27 -5.38
N LYS A 27 0.97 8.13 -6.53
CA LYS A 27 0.45 8.55 -7.83
C LYS A 27 -0.79 7.76 -8.25
N SER A 28 -0.86 6.47 -7.92
CA SER A 28 -1.98 5.60 -8.28
C SER A 28 -3.24 5.84 -7.45
N ARG A 29 -3.26 6.85 -6.56
CA ARG A 29 -4.43 7.17 -5.70
C ARG A 29 -4.92 5.98 -4.88
N GLN A 30 -4.01 5.04 -4.57
CA GLN A 30 -4.36 3.80 -3.86
C GLN A 30 -4.86 4.09 -2.43
N TYR A 31 -4.48 5.23 -1.87
CA TYR A 31 -4.83 5.64 -0.52
C TYR A 31 -6.09 6.52 -0.44
N ASP A 32 -6.74 6.84 -1.57
CA ASP A 32 -7.89 7.75 -1.61
C ASP A 32 -9.18 7.11 -1.01
N ASP A 33 -9.26 5.78 -0.94
CA ASP A 33 -10.42 5.04 -0.35
C ASP A 33 -10.06 4.32 0.97
N LEU A 34 -9.03 4.79 1.70
CA LEU A 34 -8.75 4.23 3.03
C LEU A 34 -9.89 4.53 4.01
N ASP A 35 -10.46 5.73 3.94
CA ASP A 35 -11.56 6.15 4.82
C ASP A 35 -12.85 5.36 4.55
N GLY A 36 -13.14 5.08 3.27
CA GLY A 36 -14.29 4.26 2.89
C GLY A 36 -14.13 2.79 3.30
N ALA A 37 -12.91 2.24 3.20
CA ALA A 37 -12.61 0.91 3.72
C ALA A 37 -12.79 0.79 5.24
N ALA A 38 -12.34 1.79 6.00
CA ALA A 38 -12.51 1.85 7.45
C ALA A 38 -13.98 2.06 7.88
N SER A 39 -14.77 2.76 7.08
CA SER A 39 -16.22 2.87 7.32
C SER A 39 -16.93 1.53 7.12
N ARG A 40 -16.58 0.77 6.07
CA ARG A 40 -17.18 -0.55 5.79
C ARG A 40 -16.94 -1.55 6.92
N ILE A 41 -15.70 -1.68 7.40
CA ILE A 41 -15.37 -2.64 8.47
C ILE A 41 -16.14 -2.38 9.78
N LEU A 42 -16.52 -1.13 10.07
CA LEU A 42 -17.33 -0.81 11.25
C LEU A 42 -18.78 -1.33 11.15
N PHE A 43 -19.29 -1.47 9.93
CA PHE A 43 -20.67 -1.88 9.66
C PHE A 43 -20.79 -3.27 9.03
N ASP A 44 -19.68 -3.96 8.78
CA ASP A 44 -19.64 -5.27 8.11
C ASP A 44 -20.41 -6.37 8.88
N ASP A 45 -20.55 -6.24 10.21
CA ASP A 45 -21.33 -7.17 11.04
C ASP A 45 -22.84 -6.84 11.08
N LEU A 46 -23.27 -5.70 10.52
CA LEU A 46 -24.68 -5.33 10.50
C LEU A 46 -25.37 -6.01 9.31
N PRO A 47 -26.50 -6.71 9.53
CA PRO A 47 -27.26 -7.31 8.45
C PRO A 47 -27.69 -6.22 7.47
N ARG A 48 -27.28 -6.36 6.20
CA ARG A 48 -27.65 -5.46 5.11
C ARG A 48 -29.18 -5.43 5.01
N LYS A 49 -29.79 -4.30 5.37
CA LYS A 49 -31.23 -4.10 5.21
C LYS A 49 -31.54 -4.06 3.71
N ASP A 50 -32.09 -5.16 3.20
CA ASP A 50 -32.47 -5.33 1.81
C ASP A 50 -33.77 -4.60 1.54
N ASN A 51 -33.65 -3.33 1.18
CA ASN A 51 -34.79 -2.58 0.67
C ASN A 51 -34.99 -2.97 -0.81
N LYS A 52 -35.55 -4.16 -1.05
CA LYS A 52 -36.04 -4.55 -2.38
C LYS A 52 -37.42 -3.89 -2.56
N PRO A 53 -37.69 -3.25 -3.72
CA PRO A 53 -39.02 -2.71 -4.02
C PRO A 53 -40.08 -3.82 -4.10
#